data_AF-A0AA45W367-F1
#
_entry.id   AF-A0AA45W367-F1
#
_cell.length_a   1.000
_cell.length_b   1.000
_cell.length_c   1.000
_cell.angle_alpha   90.00
_cell.angle_beta   90.00
_cell.angle_gamma   90.00
#
_symmetry.space_group_name_H-M   'P 1'
#
loop_
_entity.id
_entity.type
_entity.pdbx_description
1 polymer ?
#
loop_
_entity_poly.entity_id
_entity_poly.type
_entity_poly.pdbx_seq_one_letter_code
_entity_poly.pdbx_strand_id
1 'polypeptide(L)'
;MHGPPLFAVDFKFAITRLELERDKKRMQRLWTNIIVLAFIALLFWFSVANMSYDHSIMILMNLATFGFLMDRINRLHIKYIGDQLNLLICIERKGCEALEIQQA
;
A
#
# COMPACT_ATOMS: atom_id res chain seq x y z
N MET A 1 35.36 10.33 15.51
CA MET A 1 35.06 9.13 14.70
C MET A 1 33.99 9.51 13.68
N HIS A 2 34.38 9.75 12.43
CA HIS A 2 33.45 10.03 11.34
C HIS A 2 32.80 8.72 10.91
N GLY A 3 31.49 8.58 11.15
CA GLY A 3 30.67 7.58 10.47
C GLY A 3 30.60 7.91 8.97
N PRO A 4 30.39 6.90 8.11
CA PRO A 4 30.28 7.14 6.68
C PRO A 4 29.16 8.17 6.40
N PRO A 5 29.35 9.08 5.43
CA PRO A 5 28.37 10.12 5.16
C PRO A 5 27.04 9.46 4.80
N LEU A 6 26.05 9.62 5.69
CA LEU A 6 24.63 9.31 5.47
C LEU A 6 24.06 10.05 4.24
N PHE A 7 24.82 10.98 3.65
CA PHE A 7 24.51 11.80 2.48
C PHE A 7 24.72 11.10 1.12
N ALA A 8 25.17 9.84 1.09
CA ALA A 8 25.23 9.07 -0.16
C ALA A 8 23.85 8.56 -0.62
N VAL A 9 22.83 8.64 0.23
CA VAL A 9 21.43 8.38 -0.17
C VAL A 9 20.83 9.71 -0.61
N ASP A 10 20.49 9.82 -1.89
CA ASP A 10 19.71 10.93 -2.42
C ASP A 10 18.29 10.85 -1.81
N PHE A 11 18.12 11.50 -0.65
CA PHE A 11 16.87 11.52 0.11
C PHE A 11 15.70 11.99 -0.74
N LYS A 12 15.93 12.94 -1.64
CA LYS A 12 14.93 13.44 -2.58
C LYS A 12 14.49 12.33 -3.55
N PHE A 13 15.43 11.58 -4.13
CA PHE A 13 15.10 10.42 -4.95
C PHE A 13 14.35 9.33 -4.18
N ALA A 14 14.77 9.03 -2.94
CA ALA A 14 14.12 8.04 -2.09
C ALA A 14 12.66 8.42 -1.76
N ILE A 15 12.42 9.69 -1.40
CA ILE A 15 11.09 10.24 -1.13
C ILE A 15 10.22 10.15 -2.39
N THR A 16 10.70 10.62 -3.53
CA THR A 16 9.92 10.58 -4.80
C THR A 16 9.57 9.15 -5.20
N ARG A 17 10.49 8.19 -5.01
CA ARG A 17 10.23 6.78 -5.30
C ARG A 17 9.15 6.19 -4.38
N LEU A 18 9.18 6.52 -3.09
CA LEU A 18 8.19 6.10 -2.10
C LEU A 18 6.81 6.72 -2.34
N GLU A 19 6.75 7.99 -2.77
CA GLU A 19 5.49 8.64 -3.17
C GLU A 19 4.87 7.97 -4.39
N LEU A 20 5.68 7.67 -5.41
CA LEU A 20 5.23 6.93 -6.59
C LEU A 20 4.71 5.53 -6.22
N GLU A 21 5.37 4.86 -5.28
CA GLU A 21 4.96 3.54 -4.80
C GLU A 21 3.65 3.59 -4.00
N ARG A 22 3.47 4.63 -3.18
CA ARG A 22 2.22 4.89 -2.47
C ARG A 22 1.06 5.11 -3.43
N ASP A 23 1.26 5.89 -4.49
CA ASP A 23 0.22 6.20 -5.46
C ASP A 23 -0.10 4.98 -6.34
N LYS A 24 0.90 4.20 -6.73
CA LYS A 24 0.70 2.88 -7.34
C LYS A 24 -0.14 1.96 -6.45
N LYS A 25 0.13 1.93 -5.14
CA LYS A 25 -0.63 1.12 -4.18
C LYS A 25 -2.06 1.62 -3.97
N ARG A 26 -2.30 2.94 -3.99
CA ARG A 26 -3.65 3.53 -3.99
C ARG A 26 -4.44 3.10 -5.23
N MET A 27 -3.85 3.24 -6.41
CA MET A 27 -4.46 2.79 -7.65
C MET A 27 -4.71 1.28 -7.64
N GLN A 28 -3.73 0.49 -7.17
CA GLN A 28 -3.87 -0.96 -7.03
C GLN A 28 -5.05 -1.34 -6.14
N ARG A 29 -5.32 -0.60 -5.06
CA ARG A 29 -6.52 -0.82 -4.21
C ARG A 29 -7.81 -0.58 -4.98
N LEU A 30 -7.91 0.54 -5.71
CA LEU A 30 -9.09 0.84 -6.54
C LEU A 30 -9.32 -0.25 -7.58
N TRP A 31 -8.27 -0.65 -8.29
CA TRP A 31 -8.33 -1.73 -9.28
C TRP A 31 -8.71 -3.08 -8.67
N THR A 32 -8.16 -3.42 -7.51
CA THR A 32 -8.50 -4.67 -6.80
C THR A 32 -9.98 -4.69 -6.43
N ASN A 33 -10.53 -3.59 -5.93
CA ASN A 33 -11.96 -3.51 -5.60
C ASN A 33 -12.85 -3.65 -6.83
N ILE A 34 -12.48 -3.00 -7.95
CA ILE A 34 -13.22 -3.14 -9.22
C ILE A 34 -13.22 -4.59 -9.70
N ILE A 35 -12.05 -5.26 -9.66
CA ILE A 35 -11.91 -6.67 -10.05
C ILE A 35 -12.78 -7.57 -9.16
N VAL A 36 -12.73 -7.39 -7.84
CA VAL A 36 -13.53 -8.17 -6.89
C VAL A 36 -15.03 -7.99 -7.16
N LEU A 37 -15.50 -6.76 -7.41
CA LEU A 37 -16.89 -6.49 -7.76
C LEU A 37 -17.30 -7.16 -9.08
N ALA A 38 -16.44 -7.10 -10.10
CA ALA A 38 -16.68 -7.78 -11.38
C ALA A 38 -16.80 -9.30 -11.20
N PHE A 39 -15.91 -9.90 -10.40
CA PHE A 39 -15.97 -11.32 -10.07
C PHE A 39 -17.25 -11.70 -9.31
N ILE A 40 -17.66 -10.89 -8.33
CA ILE A 40 -18.92 -11.10 -7.60
C ILE A 40 -20.09 -11.12 -8.59
N ALA A 41 -20.18 -10.14 -9.49
CA ALA A 41 -21.27 -10.05 -10.46
C ALA A 41 -21.31 -11.25 -11.42
N LEU A 42 -20.14 -11.66 -11.92
CA LEU A 42 -20.02 -12.78 -12.86
C LEU A 42 -20.35 -14.12 -12.20
N LEU A 43 -19.87 -14.34 -10.98
CA LEU A 43 -20.21 -15.51 -10.19
C LEU A 43 -21.67 -15.53 -9.77
N PHE A 44 -22.26 -14.37 -9.47
CA PHE A 44 -23.68 -14.26 -9.16
C PHE A 44 -24.53 -14.66 -10.37
N TRP A 45 -24.22 -14.12 -11.55
CA TRP A 45 -24.88 -14.50 -12.80
C TRP A 45 -24.78 -16.00 -13.09
N PHE A 46 -23.56 -16.55 -12.99
CA PHE A 46 -23.32 -17.97 -13.22
C PHE A 46 -24.03 -18.87 -12.20
N SER A 47 -24.04 -18.44 -10.93
CA SER A 47 -24.67 -19.17 -9.83
C SER A 47 -26.18 -19.27 -10.02
N VAL A 48 -26.85 -18.15 -10.34
CA VAL A 48 -28.28 -18.11 -10.63
C VAL A 48 -28.65 -19.03 -11.81
N ALA A 49 -27.77 -19.14 -12.80
CA ALA A 49 -28.02 -19.93 -14.00
C ALA A 49 -27.77 -21.44 -13.82
N ASN A 50 -26.80 -21.86 -12.99
CA ASN A 50 -26.27 -23.23 -13.04
C ASN A 50 -26.04 -23.93 -11.68
N MET A 51 -26.09 -23.24 -10.54
CA MET A 51 -25.71 -23.83 -9.24
C MET A 51 -26.86 -23.84 -8.22
N SER A 52 -26.77 -24.77 -7.25
CA SER A 52 -27.65 -24.75 -6.09
C SER A 52 -27.36 -23.55 -5.19
N TYR A 53 -28.41 -23.09 -4.50
CA TYR A 53 -28.37 -21.92 -3.64
C TYR A 53 -27.26 -21.98 -2.58
N ASP A 54 -27.04 -23.15 -1.97
CA ASP A 54 -26.03 -23.34 -0.92
C ASP A 54 -24.59 -23.15 -1.42
N HIS A 55 -24.26 -23.65 -2.62
CA HIS A 55 -22.92 -23.47 -3.21
C HIS A 55 -22.66 -22.01 -3.56
N SER A 56 -23.70 -21.32 -4.01
CA SER A 56 -23.64 -19.92 -4.41
C SER A 56 -23.32 -19.02 -3.22
N ILE A 57 -23.98 -19.27 -2.07
CA ILE A 57 -23.71 -18.54 -0.82
C ILE A 57 -22.29 -18.80 -0.33
N MET A 58 -21.83 -20.05 -0.35
CA MET A 58 -20.48 -20.39 0.12
C MET A 58 -19.39 -19.70 -0.72
N ILE A 59 -19.56 -19.65 -2.05
CA ILE A 59 -18.63 -18.95 -2.95
C ILE A 59 -18.64 -17.44 -2.68
N LEU A 60 -19.81 -16.83 -2.51
CA LEU A 60 -19.94 -15.41 -2.21
C LEU A 60 -19.31 -15.04 -0.86
N MET A 61 -19.50 -15.85 0.19
CA MET A 61 -18.87 -15.62 1.50
C MET A 61 -17.34 -15.72 1.44
N ASN A 62 -16.80 -16.72 0.72
CA ASN A 62 -15.36 -16.86 0.55
C ASN A 62 -14.76 -15.68 -0.21
N LEU A 63 -15.43 -15.23 -1.29
CA LEU A 63 -14.97 -14.09 -2.07
C LEU A 63 -15.03 -12.78 -1.28
N ALA A 64 -16.09 -12.57 -0.50
CA ALA A 64 -16.21 -11.41 0.39
C ALA A 64 -15.11 -11.40 1.46
N THR A 65 -14.80 -12.56 2.04
CA THR A 65 -13.74 -12.72 3.04
C THR A 65 -12.36 -12.42 2.43
N PHE A 66 -12.09 -12.94 1.23
CA PHE A 66 -10.86 -12.63 0.51
C PHE A 66 -10.73 -11.14 0.18
N GLY A 67 -11.82 -10.51 -0.30
CA GLY A 67 -11.85 -9.06 -0.56
C GLY A 67 -11.55 -8.24 0.70
N PHE A 68 -12.12 -8.60 1.85
CA PHE A 68 -11.85 -7.95 3.12
C PHE A 68 -10.39 -8.10 3.57
N LEU A 69 -9.81 -9.30 3.43
CA LEU A 69 -8.40 -9.55 3.77
C LEU A 69 -7.47 -8.70 2.89
N MET A 70 -7.76 -8.61 1.59
CA MET A 70 -6.99 -7.79 0.66
C MET A 70 -7.11 -6.29 0.99
N ASP A 71 -8.27 -5.77 1.38
CA ASP A 71 -8.39 -4.37 1.84
C ASP A 71 -7.54 -4.11 3.08
N ARG A 72 -7.57 -5.03 4.06
CA ARG A 72 -6.78 -4.91 5.29
C ARG A 72 -5.27 -4.89 5.01
N ILE A 73 -4.77 -5.80 4.16
CA ILE A 73 -3.35 -5.84 3.78
C ILE A 73 -2.96 -4.56 3.03
N ASN A 74 -3.80 -4.11 2.09
CA ASN A 74 -3.55 -2.88 1.34
C ASN A 74 -3.59 -1.64 2.24
N ARG A 75 -4.41 -1.62 3.30
CA ARG A 75 -4.43 -0.55 4.30
C ARG A 75 -3.16 -0.50 5.13
N LEU A 76 -2.71 -1.66 5.60
CA LEU A 76 -1.46 -1.78 6.36
C LEU A 76 -0.25 -1.36 5.52
N HIS A 77 -0.16 -1.80 4.26
CA HIS A 77 0.95 -1.41 3.37
C HIS A 77 1.01 0.10 3.12
N ILE A 78 -0.11 0.74 2.83
CA ILE A 78 -0.12 2.20 2.60
C ILE A 78 0.29 2.96 3.86
N LYS A 79 -0.18 2.50 5.04
CA LYS A 79 0.23 3.08 6.32
C LYS A 79 1.74 2.93 6.54
N TYR A 80 2.27 1.72 6.32
CA TYR A 80 3.69 1.44 6.45
C TYR A 80 4.56 2.33 5.55
N ILE A 81 4.20 2.49 4.27
CA ILE A 81 4.92 3.38 3.34
C ILE A 81 4.89 4.83 3.83
N GLY A 82 3.76 5.28 4.37
CA GLY A 82 3.63 6.62 4.97
C GLY A 82 4.51 6.82 6.21
N ASP A 83 4.56 5.83 7.09
CA ASP A 83 5.41 5.86 8.29
C ASP A 83 6.91 5.89 7.90
N GLN A 84 7.31 5.12 6.88
CA GLN A 84 8.66 5.15 6.32
C GLN A 84 9.03 6.51 5.71
N LEU A 85 8.11 7.14 4.96
CA LEU A 85 8.28 8.50 4.43
C LEU A 85 8.51 9.52 5.55
N ASN A 86 7.68 9.49 6.60
CA ASN A 86 7.81 10.41 7.73
C ASN A 86 9.14 10.23 8.47
N LEU A 87 9.61 8.99 8.61
CA LEU A 87 10.90 8.68 9.23
C LEU A 87 12.06 9.24 8.40
N LEU A 88 12.02 9.05 7.07
CA LEU A 88 13.03 9.59 6.14
C LEU A 88 13.11 11.12 6.19
N ILE A 89 11.95 11.81 6.17
CA ILE A 89 11.89 13.28 6.29
C ILE A 89 12.45 13.75 7.64
N CYS A 90 12.17 13.00 8.72
CA CYS A 90 12.68 13.35 10.05
C CYS A 90 14.21 13.20 10.14
N ILE A 91 14.77 12.15 9.55
CA ILE A 91 16.21 11.93 9.47
C ILE A 91 16.88 13.04 8.65
N GLU A 92 16.31 13.41 7.51
CA GLU A 92 16.81 14.51 6.66
C GLU A 92 16.85 15.83 7.43
N ARG A 93 15.76 16.21 8.11
CA ARG A 93 15.70 17.44 8.92
C ARG A 93 16.78 17.48 9.99
N LYS A 94 16.93 16.40 10.78
CA LYS A 94 17.97 16.31 11.81
C LYS A 94 19.38 16.31 11.24
N GLY A 95 19.57 15.73 10.05
CA GLY A 95 20.83 15.74 9.32
C GLY A 95 21.24 17.16 8.89
N CYS A 96 20.29 17.97 8.41
CA CYS A 96 20.53 19.38 8.08
C CYS A 96 20.85 20.22 9.33
N GLU A 97 20.07 20.08 10.41
CA GLU A 97 20.32 20.82 11.67
C GLU A 97 21.72 20.53 12.23
N ALA A 98 22.19 19.28 12.17
CA ALA A 98 23.53 18.90 12.61
C ALA A 98 24.65 19.49 11.74
N LEU A 99 24.40 19.67 10.44
CA LEU A 99 25.33 20.30 9.49
C LEU A 99 25.44 21.82 9.72
N GLU A 100 24.32 22.48 9.99
CA GLU A 100 24.29 23.92 10.29
C GLU A 100 25.08 24.23 11.58
N ILE A 101 24.96 23.38 12.61
CA ILE A 101 25.71 23.53 13.88
C ILE A 101 27.23 23.29 13.69
N GLN A 102 27.64 22.47 12.72
CA GLN A 102 29.06 22.26 12.41
C GLN A 102 29.68 23.39 11.57
N GLN A 103 28.87 24.23 10.93
CA GLN A 103 29.32 25.35 10.09
C GLN A 103 29.28 26.71 10.80
N ALA A 104 28.73 26.76 12.03
CA ALA A 104 28.75 27.92 12.93
C ALA A 104 29.91 27.84 13.94
#